data_AF-A0A0P7C960-F1
#
_entry.id   AF-A0A0P7C960-F1
#
_cell.length_a   1.000
_cell.length_b   1.000
_cell.length_c   1.000
_cell.angle_alpha   90.00
_cell.angle_beta   90.00
_cell.angle_gamma   90.00
#
_symmetry.space_group_name_H-M   'P 1'
#
loop_
_entity.id
_entity.type
_entity.pdbx_description
1 polymer ?
#
loop_
_entity_poly.entity_id
_entity_poly.type
_entity_poly.pdbx_seq_one_letter_code
_entity_poly.pdbx_strand_id
1 'polypeptide(L)'
;MRKSRYPFSWLRLPQRVLPILPILVILSISAAACDDGGGKGGVRHAGNACDGVSACTRVGTADVDADGTADDIGLVQVAPQRWLLRVLPAGGSVGEFRFDGPATGPDEPWYGTAQVDGVPGAEIVLLTDHGAHTEWFTVLSHRDGRLVRSDPPGERPEPESGWAVDSANSGWIGYACGKQGETVTLLASASERNDDPARPEAYNEINTLYGWTDSGWRELSSRNVAYNAGDHSGEEHAGWHCDGLPVYPD
;
A
#
# COMPACT_ATOMS: atom_id res chain seq x y z
N MET A 1 -3.00 45.80 2.37
CA MET A 1 -3.12 46.00 3.83
C MET A 1 -4.56 45.82 4.28
N ARG A 2 -4.87 44.72 4.98
CA ARG A 2 -5.93 44.60 6.00
C ARG A 2 -5.71 43.27 6.71
N LYS A 3 -5.23 43.33 7.95
CA LYS A 3 -4.97 42.19 8.83
C LYS A 3 -6.28 41.83 9.53
N SER A 4 -6.81 40.63 9.30
CA SER A 4 -7.86 40.05 10.15
C SER A 4 -7.18 39.34 11.33
N ARG A 5 -7.55 39.70 12.55
CA ARG A 5 -7.09 39.07 13.79
C ARG A 5 -8.27 38.34 14.40
N TYR A 6 -8.20 37.02 14.48
CA TYR A 6 -9.06 36.22 15.35
C TYR A 6 -8.31 35.92 16.66
N PRO A 7 -8.88 36.19 17.84
CA PRO A 7 -8.33 35.70 19.09
C PRO A 7 -8.87 34.29 19.37
N PHE A 8 -7.99 33.29 19.37
CA PHE A 8 -8.30 31.97 19.93
C PHE A 8 -8.16 32.03 21.46
N SER A 9 -9.28 31.79 22.15
CA SER A 9 -9.36 31.67 23.61
C SER A 9 -9.10 30.22 24.01
N TRP A 10 -8.07 30.00 24.83
CA TRP A 10 -7.77 28.70 25.41
C TRP A 10 -8.55 28.52 26.73
N LEU A 11 -9.61 27.72 26.71
CA LEU A 11 -10.21 27.17 27.93
C LEU A 11 -9.45 25.89 28.32
N ARG A 12 -8.63 25.99 29.36
CA ARG A 12 -8.05 24.84 30.07
C ARG A 12 -9.15 24.18 30.92
N LEU A 13 -9.48 22.93 30.60
CA LEU A 13 -10.24 22.06 31.50
C LEU A 13 -9.26 21.33 32.46
N PRO A 14 -9.65 21.11 33.73
CA PRO A 14 -8.82 20.41 34.70
C PRO A 14 -8.78 18.90 34.43
N GLN A 15 -7.57 18.33 34.45
CA GLN A 15 -7.34 16.89 34.42
C GLN A 15 -7.87 16.26 35.72
N ARG A 16 -8.90 15.40 35.60
CA ARG A 16 -9.29 14.47 36.66
C ARG A 16 -8.47 13.18 36.50
N VAL A 17 -7.61 12.93 37.47
CA VAL A 17 -6.91 11.66 37.64
C VAL A 17 -7.91 10.64 38.17
N LEU A 18 -8.22 9.60 37.39
CA LEU A 18 -8.98 8.44 37.83
C LEU A 18 -8.00 7.39 38.40
N PRO A 19 -8.35 6.69 39.49
CA PRO A 19 -7.50 5.65 40.05
C PRO A 19 -7.51 4.38 39.18
N ILE A 20 -6.32 3.83 38.99
CA ILE A 20 -6.05 2.57 38.30
C ILE A 20 -6.57 1.42 39.18
N LEU A 21 -7.58 0.70 38.69
CA LEU A 21 -8.00 -0.59 39.23
C LEU A 21 -7.07 -1.69 38.71
N PRO A 22 -6.50 -2.56 39.56
CA PRO A 22 -5.72 -3.70 39.10
C PRO A 22 -6.66 -4.72 38.43
N ILE A 23 -6.47 -4.95 37.14
CA ILE A 23 -7.13 -6.03 36.40
C ILE A 23 -6.47 -7.34 36.83
N LEU A 24 -7.26 -8.19 37.49
CA LEU A 24 -6.93 -9.57 37.79
C LEU A 24 -6.90 -10.38 36.48
N VAL A 25 -5.69 -10.69 35.98
CA VAL A 25 -5.51 -11.60 34.84
C VAL A 25 -5.66 -13.03 35.34
N ILE A 26 -6.76 -13.69 34.99
CA ILE A 26 -6.94 -15.13 35.18
C ILE A 26 -6.26 -15.83 34.00
N LEU A 27 -5.08 -16.39 34.25
CA LEU A 27 -4.40 -17.32 33.35
C LEU A 27 -5.16 -18.65 33.34
N SER A 28 -6.05 -18.85 32.37
CA SER A 28 -6.57 -20.17 32.04
C SER A 28 -5.57 -20.88 31.13
N ILE A 29 -4.73 -21.73 31.71
CA ILE A 29 -3.89 -22.67 30.98
C ILE A 29 -4.78 -23.88 30.63
N SER A 30 -5.27 -23.93 29.39
CA SER A 30 -5.85 -25.15 28.84
C SER A 30 -4.73 -26.00 28.24
N ALA A 31 -4.41 -27.09 28.92
CA ALA A 31 -3.51 -28.12 28.41
C ALA A 31 -4.29 -29.15 27.57
N ALA A 32 -3.66 -29.52 26.46
CA ALA A 32 -3.70 -30.81 25.75
C ALA A 32 -5.01 -31.30 25.11
N ALA A 33 -4.94 -31.45 23.79
CA ALA A 33 -5.23 -32.73 23.15
C ALA A 33 -4.23 -32.92 22.00
N CYS A 34 -3.25 -33.81 22.19
CA CYS A 34 -2.52 -34.41 21.09
C CYS A 34 -3.45 -35.47 20.48
N ASP A 35 -3.98 -35.19 19.29
CA ASP A 35 -4.70 -36.17 18.50
C ASP A 35 -3.72 -36.76 17.49
N ASP A 36 -3.18 -37.94 17.81
CA ASP A 36 -2.39 -38.79 16.91
C ASP A 36 -3.33 -39.46 15.91
N GLY A 37 -3.95 -38.66 15.05
CA GLY A 37 -4.74 -39.10 13.91
C GLY A 37 -3.83 -39.49 12.76
N GLY A 38 -3.32 -40.72 12.77
CA GLY A 38 -2.58 -41.35 11.67
C GLY A 38 -3.45 -41.54 10.41
N GLY A 39 -3.81 -40.44 9.76
CA GLY A 39 -4.34 -40.42 8.41
C GLY A 39 -3.17 -40.47 7.43
N LYS A 40 -3.16 -41.45 6.53
CA LYS A 40 -2.30 -41.44 5.35
C LYS A 40 -2.60 -40.16 4.58
N GLY A 41 -1.82 -39.11 4.86
CA GLY A 41 -1.83 -37.85 4.14
C GLY A 41 -1.42 -38.16 2.72
N GLY A 42 -2.41 -38.42 1.87
CA GLY A 42 -2.22 -38.20 0.44
C GLY A 42 -1.67 -36.79 0.34
N VAL A 43 -0.50 -36.66 -0.29
CA VAL A 43 0.07 -35.36 -0.65
C VAL A 43 -1.05 -34.64 -1.38
N ARG A 44 -1.77 -33.74 -0.69
CA ARG A 44 -2.63 -32.79 -1.37
C ARG A 44 -1.64 -32.07 -2.26
N HIS A 45 -1.78 -32.24 -3.57
CA HIS A 45 -1.15 -31.29 -4.48
C HIS A 45 -1.57 -29.93 -3.96
N ALA A 46 -0.59 -29.14 -3.52
CA ALA A 46 -0.81 -27.74 -3.22
C ALA A 46 -1.39 -27.19 -4.52
N GLY A 47 -2.69 -26.88 -4.49
CA GLY A 47 -3.31 -26.26 -5.65
C GLY A 47 -2.63 -24.92 -5.89
N ASN A 48 -2.76 -24.38 -7.09
CA ASN A 48 -2.38 -23.00 -7.36
C ASN A 48 -3.61 -22.14 -7.63
N ALA A 49 -3.43 -20.82 -7.58
CA ALA A 49 -4.48 -19.83 -7.83
C ALA A 49 -5.10 -19.90 -9.24
N CYS A 50 -4.61 -20.75 -10.14
CA CYS A 50 -5.13 -20.95 -11.50
C CYS A 50 -5.71 -22.34 -11.76
N ASP A 51 -5.68 -23.26 -10.78
CA ASP A 51 -6.18 -24.61 -10.99
C ASP A 51 -7.66 -24.63 -11.38
N GLY A 52 -7.95 -25.36 -12.46
CA GLY A 52 -9.30 -25.53 -13.01
C GLY A 52 -9.89 -24.27 -13.66
N VAL A 53 -9.12 -23.18 -13.83
CA VAL A 53 -9.62 -21.93 -14.40
C VAL A 53 -8.94 -21.62 -15.72
N SER A 54 -9.75 -21.56 -16.78
CA SER A 54 -9.31 -21.20 -18.12
C SER A 54 -8.82 -19.75 -18.17
N ALA A 55 -7.78 -19.49 -18.97
CA ALA A 55 -7.21 -18.16 -19.16
C ALA A 55 -6.72 -17.49 -17.85
N CYS A 56 -6.34 -18.32 -16.87
CA CYS A 56 -5.64 -17.86 -15.67
C CYS A 56 -4.13 -17.98 -15.88
N THR A 57 -3.42 -16.90 -15.61
CA THR A 57 -1.95 -16.83 -15.61
C THR A 57 -1.49 -16.70 -14.16
N ARG A 58 -0.50 -17.51 -13.74
CA ARG A 58 0.16 -17.30 -12.44
C ARG A 58 1.12 -16.13 -12.58
N VAL A 59 1.01 -15.16 -11.68
CA VAL A 59 1.72 -13.87 -11.80
C VAL A 59 2.75 -13.66 -10.70
N GLY A 60 2.61 -14.39 -9.57
CA GLY A 60 3.55 -14.29 -8.47
C GLY A 60 3.20 -15.19 -7.31
N THR A 61 4.03 -15.08 -6.27
CA THR A 61 3.81 -15.72 -4.98
C THR A 61 4.27 -14.79 -3.87
N ALA A 62 3.50 -14.66 -2.79
CA ALA A 62 3.86 -13.88 -1.62
C ALA A 62 3.08 -14.38 -0.40
N ASP A 63 3.61 -14.21 0.81
CA ASP A 63 2.86 -14.45 2.06
C ASP A 63 1.92 -13.27 2.29
N VAL A 64 0.69 -13.34 1.77
CA VAL A 64 -0.27 -12.23 1.84
C VAL A 64 -1.14 -12.30 3.08
N ASP A 65 -1.32 -13.49 3.66
CA ASP A 65 -2.11 -13.69 4.88
C ASP A 65 -1.30 -13.80 6.18
N ALA A 66 0.03 -13.68 6.08
CA ALA A 66 0.99 -13.68 7.18
C ALA A 66 1.08 -15.01 7.94
N ASP A 67 0.78 -16.13 7.30
CA ASP A 67 0.93 -17.46 7.90
C ASP A 67 2.38 -18.00 7.86
N GLY A 68 3.28 -17.27 7.19
CA GLY A 68 4.69 -17.63 7.01
C GLY A 68 4.95 -18.51 5.78
N THR A 69 3.93 -18.80 4.98
CA THR A 69 4.00 -19.57 3.74
C THR A 69 3.70 -18.67 2.55
N ALA A 70 4.37 -18.92 1.42
CA ALA A 70 4.05 -18.18 0.21
C ALA A 70 2.72 -18.65 -0.39
N ASP A 71 1.84 -17.70 -0.69
CA ASP A 71 0.55 -17.91 -1.33
C ASP A 71 0.69 -17.80 -2.85
N ASP A 72 -0.15 -18.52 -3.60
CA ASP A 72 -0.18 -18.43 -5.06
C ASP A 72 -1.06 -17.27 -5.52
N ILE A 73 -0.62 -16.53 -6.54
CA ILE A 73 -1.34 -15.39 -7.10
C ILE A 73 -1.52 -15.60 -8.61
N GLY A 74 -2.74 -15.39 -9.08
CA GLY A 74 -3.08 -15.50 -10.50
C GLY A 74 -4.02 -14.39 -10.99
N LEU A 75 -3.97 -14.12 -12.28
CA LEU A 75 -4.83 -13.18 -12.97
C LEU A 75 -5.63 -13.88 -14.06
N VAL A 76 -6.89 -13.49 -14.20
CA VAL A 76 -7.76 -13.88 -15.31
C VAL A 76 -8.24 -12.62 -16.01
N GLN A 77 -8.00 -12.52 -17.32
CA GLN A 77 -8.61 -11.49 -18.15
C GLN A 77 -10.04 -11.90 -18.49
N VAL A 78 -11.03 -11.28 -17.84
CA VAL A 78 -12.45 -11.65 -18.02
C VAL A 78 -13.11 -10.91 -19.18
N ALA A 79 -12.59 -9.73 -19.55
CA ALA A 79 -12.93 -8.96 -20.74
C ALA A 79 -11.78 -8.00 -21.05
N PRO A 80 -11.78 -7.28 -22.19
CA PRO A 80 -10.85 -6.17 -22.38
C PRO A 80 -10.89 -5.23 -21.17
N GLN A 81 -9.73 -4.93 -20.61
CA GLN A 81 -9.53 -4.08 -19.43
C GLN A 81 -10.20 -4.59 -18.14
N ARG A 82 -10.88 -5.74 -18.12
CA ARG A 82 -11.50 -6.29 -16.91
C ARG A 82 -10.75 -7.51 -16.43
N TRP A 83 -10.39 -7.49 -15.16
CA TRP A 83 -9.53 -8.49 -14.57
C TRP A 83 -10.14 -9.08 -13.30
N LEU A 84 -9.77 -10.33 -13.05
CA LEU A 84 -10.05 -11.04 -11.82
C LEU A 84 -8.70 -11.48 -11.23
N LEU A 85 -8.33 -10.89 -10.11
CA LEU A 85 -7.27 -11.39 -9.26
C LEU A 85 -7.77 -12.58 -8.47
N ARG A 86 -6.95 -13.62 -8.40
CA ARG A 86 -7.15 -14.82 -7.59
C ARG A 86 -5.93 -15.00 -6.69
N VAL A 87 -6.16 -15.21 -5.40
CA VAL A 87 -5.12 -15.48 -4.42
C VAL A 87 -5.51 -16.77 -3.71
N LEU A 88 -4.59 -17.73 -3.67
CA LEU A 88 -4.78 -18.99 -2.95
C LEU A 88 -3.77 -19.06 -1.80
N PRO A 89 -4.22 -18.80 -0.57
CA PRO A 89 -3.39 -19.04 0.59
C PRO A 89 -3.07 -20.52 0.77
N ALA A 90 -1.87 -20.85 1.27
CA ALA A 90 -1.36 -22.22 1.29
C ALA A 90 -2.29 -23.24 2.03
N GLY A 91 -3.01 -22.79 3.06
CA GLY A 91 -4.02 -23.57 3.79
C GLY A 91 -5.47 -23.19 3.51
N GLY A 92 -5.70 -22.23 2.62
CA GLY A 92 -6.96 -21.49 2.51
C GLY A 92 -7.85 -21.88 1.32
N SER A 93 -8.88 -21.07 1.13
CA SER A 93 -9.71 -21.04 -0.08
C SER A 93 -9.28 -19.88 -0.96
N VAL A 94 -9.49 -20.00 -2.27
CA VAL A 94 -9.21 -18.92 -3.21
C VAL A 94 -10.02 -17.66 -2.85
N GLY A 95 -9.33 -16.57 -2.59
CA GLY A 95 -9.87 -15.22 -2.55
C GLY A 95 -9.87 -14.59 -3.95
N GLU A 96 -10.89 -13.80 -4.26
CA GLU A 96 -11.06 -13.17 -5.57
C GLU A 96 -11.28 -11.67 -5.45
N PHE A 97 -10.71 -10.89 -6.37
CA PHE A 97 -10.94 -9.45 -6.48
C PHE A 97 -11.12 -9.03 -7.94
N ARG A 98 -12.23 -8.36 -8.26
CA ARG A 98 -12.49 -7.82 -9.60
C ARG A 98 -12.08 -6.37 -9.68
N PHE A 99 -11.42 -6.01 -10.77
CA PHE A 99 -10.98 -4.64 -11.02
C PHE A 99 -10.90 -4.35 -12.53
N ASP A 100 -10.89 -3.06 -12.84
CA ASP A 100 -10.59 -2.58 -14.18
C ASP A 100 -9.09 -2.23 -14.24
N GLY A 101 -8.42 -2.73 -15.27
CA GLY A 101 -7.03 -2.41 -15.61
C GLY A 101 -6.95 -1.26 -16.61
N PRO A 102 -5.74 -0.86 -17.01
CA PRO A 102 -5.52 0.36 -17.77
C PRO A 102 -6.16 0.29 -19.16
N ALA A 103 -6.64 1.45 -19.64
CA ALA A 103 -7.41 1.49 -20.87
C ALA A 103 -6.56 1.25 -22.13
N THR A 104 -5.29 1.64 -22.06
CA THR A 104 -4.24 1.36 -23.03
C THR A 104 -3.01 0.85 -22.25
N GLY A 105 -1.89 0.52 -22.89
CA GLY A 105 -0.68 0.10 -22.15
C GLY A 105 -0.54 -1.43 -22.03
N PRO A 106 0.26 -1.94 -21.07
CA PRO A 106 0.64 -3.35 -21.01
C PRO A 106 -0.59 -4.24 -20.89
N ASP A 107 -0.52 -5.40 -21.54
CA ASP A 107 -1.61 -6.37 -21.57
C ASP A 107 -1.91 -6.96 -20.19
N GLU A 108 -1.05 -6.76 -19.18
CA GLU A 108 -1.19 -7.35 -17.84
C GLU A 108 -1.06 -6.28 -16.73
N PRO A 109 -2.06 -6.17 -15.82
CA PRO A 109 -2.06 -5.17 -14.75
C PRO A 109 -1.26 -5.57 -13.50
N TRP A 110 -0.58 -6.71 -13.53
CA TRP A 110 0.27 -7.15 -12.42
C TRP A 110 1.46 -6.21 -12.25
N TYR A 111 1.62 -5.63 -11.06
CA TYR A 111 2.79 -4.80 -10.77
C TYR A 111 3.76 -5.48 -9.80
N GLY A 112 3.23 -6.13 -8.77
CA GLY A 112 4.03 -6.89 -7.82
C GLY A 112 3.38 -7.02 -6.45
N THR A 113 4.20 -7.40 -5.49
CA THR A 113 3.82 -7.49 -4.07
C THR A 113 4.89 -6.84 -3.20
N ALA A 114 4.48 -6.14 -2.16
CA ALA A 114 5.40 -5.54 -1.21
C ALA A 114 4.72 -5.35 0.15
N GLN A 115 5.53 -5.17 1.20
CA GLN A 115 5.01 -4.68 2.47
C GLN A 115 4.86 -3.16 2.37
N VAL A 116 3.65 -2.71 2.02
CA VAL A 116 3.30 -1.31 1.84
C VAL A 116 2.71 -0.76 3.12
N ASP A 117 1.79 -1.49 3.77
CA ASP A 117 1.15 -1.08 5.01
C ASP A 117 1.65 -1.88 6.23
N GLY A 118 1.14 -1.55 7.42
CA GLY A 118 1.61 -2.17 8.67
C GLY A 118 0.77 -3.34 9.16
N VAL A 119 -0.20 -3.81 8.38
CA VAL A 119 -0.86 -5.09 8.62
C VAL A 119 0.11 -6.21 8.24
N PRO A 120 0.22 -7.29 9.02
CA PRO A 120 1.02 -8.44 8.63
C PRO A 120 0.56 -9.02 7.29
N GLY A 121 1.52 -9.38 6.43
CA GLY A 121 1.30 -9.89 5.09
C GLY A 121 1.84 -8.92 4.03
N ALA A 122 2.08 -9.41 2.83
CA ALA A 122 2.40 -8.57 1.69
C ALA A 122 1.12 -8.02 1.04
N GLU A 123 1.13 -6.74 0.68
CA GLU A 123 0.14 -6.17 -0.21
C GLU A 123 0.38 -6.58 -1.66
N ILE A 124 -0.71 -6.63 -2.43
CA ILE A 124 -0.71 -6.83 -3.87
C ILE A 124 -0.94 -5.48 -4.56
N VAL A 125 -0.05 -5.12 -5.49
CA VAL A 125 -0.13 -3.87 -6.24
C VAL A 125 -0.52 -4.17 -7.69
N LEU A 126 -1.58 -3.52 -8.15
CA LEU A 126 -2.16 -3.69 -9.47
C LEU A 126 -2.22 -2.34 -10.18
N LEU A 127 -1.69 -2.28 -11.40
CA LEU A 127 -1.86 -1.14 -12.29
C LEU A 127 -3.32 -1.09 -12.75
N THR A 128 -4.01 0.01 -12.45
CA THR A 128 -5.43 0.19 -12.78
C THR A 128 -5.67 1.22 -13.86
N ASP A 129 -4.80 2.22 -13.98
CA ASP A 129 -4.86 3.19 -15.06
C ASP A 129 -3.49 3.80 -15.35
N HIS A 130 -3.35 4.43 -16.49
CA HIS A 130 -2.13 5.10 -16.91
C HIS A 130 -2.43 6.35 -17.76
N GLY A 131 -1.65 7.38 -17.55
CA GLY A 131 -1.72 8.67 -18.23
C GLY A 131 -0.51 8.85 -19.12
N ALA A 132 -0.26 10.09 -19.56
CA ALA A 132 0.96 10.40 -20.30
C ALA A 132 2.23 10.23 -19.45
N HIS A 133 2.12 10.45 -18.15
CA HIS A 133 3.23 10.43 -17.18
C HIS A 133 2.87 9.87 -15.80
N THR A 134 1.58 9.67 -15.54
CA THR A 134 1.05 9.27 -14.22
C THR A 134 0.51 7.85 -14.32
N GLU A 135 0.83 7.00 -13.37
CA GLU A 135 0.24 5.67 -13.26
C GLU A 135 -0.55 5.54 -11.97
N TRP A 136 -1.71 4.91 -12.07
CA TRP A 136 -2.63 4.72 -10.96
C TRP A 136 -2.75 3.26 -10.60
N PHE A 137 -2.74 2.98 -9.31
CA PHE A 137 -2.70 1.63 -8.78
C PHE A 137 -3.79 1.40 -7.73
N THR A 138 -4.26 0.16 -7.70
CA THR A 138 -4.97 -0.40 -6.55
C THR A 138 -3.99 -1.23 -5.74
N VAL A 139 -3.93 -0.97 -4.43
CA VAL A 139 -3.19 -1.78 -3.46
C VAL A 139 -4.20 -2.59 -2.66
N LEU A 140 -3.99 -3.90 -2.55
CA LEU A 140 -4.87 -4.82 -1.83
C LEU A 140 -4.12 -5.46 -0.67
N SER A 141 -4.74 -5.47 0.51
CA SER A 141 -4.30 -6.26 1.66
C SER A 141 -5.25 -7.45 1.87
N HIS A 142 -4.74 -8.54 2.42
CA HIS A 142 -5.58 -9.62 2.91
C HIS A 142 -5.97 -9.35 4.37
N ARG A 143 -7.27 -9.19 4.64
CA ARG A 143 -7.79 -8.89 5.99
C ARG A 143 -9.03 -9.72 6.26
N ASP A 144 -9.06 -10.40 7.39
CA ASP A 144 -10.20 -11.25 7.80
C ASP A 144 -10.61 -12.29 6.73
N GLY A 145 -9.63 -12.88 6.04
CA GLY A 145 -9.88 -13.91 5.00
C GLY A 145 -10.37 -13.36 3.66
N ARG A 146 -10.22 -12.06 3.40
CA ARG A 146 -10.66 -11.41 2.14
C ARG A 146 -9.65 -10.36 1.67
N LEU A 147 -9.63 -10.14 0.36
CA LEU A 147 -8.90 -9.03 -0.25
C LEU A 147 -9.68 -7.73 -0.06
N VAL A 148 -9.03 -6.71 0.48
CA VAL A 148 -9.59 -5.38 0.69
C VAL A 148 -8.65 -4.32 0.14
N ARG A 149 -9.21 -3.23 -0.40
CA ARG A 149 -8.41 -2.09 -0.85
C ARG A 149 -7.73 -1.41 0.35
N SER A 150 -6.46 -1.07 0.17
CA SER A 150 -5.70 -0.20 1.08
C SER A 150 -5.58 1.17 0.43
N ASP A 151 -6.04 2.22 1.12
CA ASP A 151 -6.01 3.58 0.62
C ASP A 151 -4.62 4.21 0.84
N PRO A 152 -4.13 5.08 -0.07
CA PRO A 152 -2.89 5.82 0.16
C PRO A 152 -3.02 6.75 1.38
N PRO A 153 -1.90 7.12 2.03
CA PRO A 153 -1.95 8.07 3.12
C PRO A 153 -2.34 9.49 2.68
N GLY A 154 -2.89 10.25 3.63
CA GLY A 154 -3.23 11.66 3.46
C GLY A 154 -4.60 11.91 2.83
N GLU A 155 -5.09 13.14 2.94
CA GLU A 155 -6.29 13.59 2.24
C GLU A 155 -5.88 13.99 0.82
N ARG A 156 -6.03 13.08 -0.16
CA ARG A 156 -5.96 13.48 -1.57
C ARG A 156 -7.31 14.09 -1.97
N PRO A 157 -7.33 15.25 -2.66
CA PRO A 157 -8.57 15.91 -3.06
C PRO A 157 -9.45 15.07 -4.00
N GLU A 158 -8.93 13.99 -4.56
CA GLU A 158 -9.64 13.08 -5.47
C GLU A 158 -9.61 11.65 -4.86
N PRO A 159 -10.64 11.27 -4.07
CA PRO A 159 -10.72 9.95 -3.43
C PRO A 159 -10.85 8.78 -4.42
N GLU A 160 -11.04 9.05 -5.72
CA GLU A 160 -11.22 8.04 -6.76
C GLU A 160 -9.89 7.62 -7.42
N SER A 161 -8.81 8.39 -7.25
CA SER A 161 -7.56 8.16 -8.00
C SER A 161 -6.69 7.04 -7.44
N GLY A 162 -6.94 6.55 -6.22
CA GLY A 162 -6.10 5.52 -5.60
C GLY A 162 -4.64 5.94 -5.42
N TRP A 163 -3.73 4.96 -5.44
CA TRP A 163 -2.30 5.18 -5.37
C TRP A 163 -1.82 5.72 -6.72
N ALA A 164 -0.95 6.74 -6.71
CA ALA A 164 -0.46 7.32 -7.96
C ALA A 164 1.03 7.59 -7.87
N VAL A 165 1.75 7.24 -8.93
CA VAL A 165 3.14 7.67 -9.17
C VAL A 165 3.18 8.51 -10.44
N ASP A 166 4.14 9.42 -10.54
CA ASP A 166 4.24 10.34 -11.67
C ASP A 166 5.70 10.62 -12.01
N SER A 167 6.01 10.66 -13.30
CA SER A 167 7.34 10.97 -13.83
C SER A 167 7.34 12.05 -14.92
N ALA A 168 6.62 13.16 -14.70
CA ALA A 168 6.62 14.29 -15.62
C ALA A 168 7.72 15.32 -15.32
N ASN A 169 8.18 16.04 -16.35
CA ASN A 169 9.00 17.26 -16.14
C ASN A 169 8.22 18.39 -15.43
N SER A 170 6.91 18.28 -15.27
CA SER A 170 6.12 19.21 -14.45
C SER A 170 6.10 18.85 -12.97
N GLY A 171 6.51 17.63 -12.60
CA GLY A 171 6.47 17.15 -11.23
C GLY A 171 6.59 15.64 -11.15
N TRP A 172 6.96 15.17 -9.96
CA TRP A 172 7.15 13.76 -9.68
C TRP A 172 6.36 13.33 -8.46
N ILE A 173 5.85 12.10 -8.48
CA ILE A 173 5.19 11.47 -7.33
C ILE A 173 5.79 10.08 -7.11
N GLY A 174 6.10 9.75 -5.87
CA GLY A 174 6.53 8.41 -5.51
C GLY A 174 6.41 8.08 -4.04
N TYR A 175 6.72 6.84 -3.73
CA TYR A 175 6.58 6.24 -2.40
C TYR A 175 7.78 5.40 -2.06
N ALA A 176 8.32 5.55 -0.85
CA ALA A 176 9.33 4.65 -0.30
C ALA A 176 8.81 3.92 0.94
N CYS A 177 8.81 2.59 0.90
CA CYS A 177 8.43 1.75 2.02
C CYS A 177 9.61 1.56 2.97
N GLY A 178 9.34 1.50 4.28
CA GLY A 178 10.38 1.31 5.28
C GLY A 178 9.84 0.98 6.65
N LYS A 179 10.72 1.00 7.65
CA LYS A 179 10.38 0.78 9.06
C LYS A 179 11.14 1.74 9.97
N GLN A 180 10.50 2.18 11.05
CA GLN A 180 11.14 2.87 12.17
C GLN A 180 10.84 2.12 13.46
N GLY A 181 11.79 1.29 13.90
CA GLY A 181 11.51 0.26 14.90
C GLY A 181 10.50 -0.74 14.35
N GLU A 182 9.44 -1.01 15.11
CA GLU A 182 8.36 -1.92 14.70
C GLU A 182 7.28 -1.23 13.84
N THR A 183 7.34 0.10 13.70
CA THR A 183 6.36 0.84 12.91
C THR A 183 6.71 0.79 11.44
N VAL A 184 5.84 0.23 10.60
CA VAL A 184 5.92 0.39 9.15
C VAL A 184 5.73 1.86 8.79
N THR A 185 6.61 2.37 7.93
CA THR A 185 6.60 3.76 7.49
C THR A 185 6.54 3.84 5.97
N LEU A 186 5.90 4.89 5.47
CA LEU A 186 5.87 5.23 4.07
C LEU A 186 6.29 6.69 3.90
N LEU A 187 7.36 6.94 3.16
CA LEU A 187 7.68 8.28 2.69
C LEU A 187 6.91 8.53 1.40
N ALA A 188 5.95 9.46 1.40
CA ALA A 188 5.33 9.95 0.19
C ALA A 188 6.02 11.23 -0.26
N SER A 189 6.48 11.24 -1.51
CA SER A 189 7.17 12.35 -2.14
C SER A 189 6.30 12.90 -3.26
N ALA A 190 6.06 14.21 -3.24
CA ALA A 190 5.35 14.91 -4.30
C ALA A 190 6.11 16.20 -4.62
N SER A 191 6.52 16.37 -5.85
CA SER A 191 7.28 17.52 -6.31
C SER A 191 6.61 18.17 -7.48
N GLU A 192 6.70 19.50 -7.54
CA GLU A 192 6.15 20.30 -8.62
C GLU A 192 7.23 21.23 -9.14
N ARG A 193 7.23 21.41 -10.45
CA ARG A 193 8.07 22.41 -11.10
C ARG A 193 7.68 23.79 -10.60
N ASN A 194 8.68 24.55 -10.19
CA ASN A 194 8.57 25.94 -9.85
C ASN A 194 8.76 26.79 -11.11
N ASP A 195 7.65 27.29 -11.64
CA ASP A 195 7.64 28.15 -12.84
C ASP A 195 7.96 29.63 -12.53
N ASP A 196 8.55 29.94 -11.37
CA ASP A 196 9.07 31.28 -11.08
C ASP A 196 10.14 31.66 -12.13
N PRO A 197 9.93 32.73 -12.92
CA PRO A 197 10.90 33.17 -13.93
C PRO A 197 12.28 33.52 -13.36
N ALA A 198 12.37 33.84 -12.06
CA ALA A 198 13.64 34.09 -11.37
C ALA A 198 14.40 32.80 -11.02
N ARG A 199 13.73 31.64 -11.07
CA ARG A 199 14.27 30.31 -10.76
C ARG A 199 13.77 29.29 -11.79
N PRO A 200 14.09 29.45 -13.09
CA PRO A 200 13.63 28.52 -14.11
C PRO A 200 14.07 27.10 -13.77
N GLU A 201 13.18 26.12 -13.94
CA GLU A 201 13.48 24.70 -13.72
C GLU A 201 13.85 24.33 -12.27
N ALA A 202 13.55 25.19 -11.30
CA ALA A 202 13.55 24.78 -9.90
C ALA A 202 12.35 23.88 -9.63
N TYR A 203 12.42 23.09 -8.55
CA TYR A 203 11.31 22.27 -8.06
C TYR A 203 11.09 22.52 -6.58
N ASN A 204 9.84 22.38 -6.15
CA ASN A 204 9.48 22.32 -4.74
C ASN A 204 8.90 20.93 -4.46
N GLU A 205 9.48 20.22 -3.52
CA GLU A 205 9.04 18.89 -3.11
C GLU A 205 8.50 18.91 -1.68
N ILE A 206 7.35 18.29 -1.49
CA ILE A 206 6.78 17.92 -0.21
C ILE A 206 7.09 16.45 0.03
N ASN A 207 7.83 16.20 1.09
CA ASN A 207 8.17 14.89 1.59
C ASN A 207 7.40 14.65 2.89
N THR A 208 6.42 13.76 2.89
CA THR A 208 5.62 13.44 4.06
C THR A 208 5.87 12.00 4.48
N LEU A 209 6.43 11.83 5.68
CA LEU A 209 6.62 10.53 6.30
C LEU A 209 5.36 10.15 7.07
N TYR A 210 4.77 9.03 6.69
CA TYR A 210 3.66 8.40 7.37
C TYR A 210 4.14 7.18 8.15
N GLY A 211 3.48 6.90 9.27
CA GLY A 211 3.62 5.69 10.05
C GLY A 211 2.28 4.97 10.10
N TRP A 212 2.30 3.65 9.99
CA TRP A 212 1.09 2.85 10.14
C TRP A 212 0.70 2.75 11.61
N THR A 213 -0.61 2.81 11.88
CA THR A 213 -1.20 2.71 13.21
C THR A 213 -2.44 1.82 13.15
N ASP A 214 -3.04 1.51 14.30
CA ASP A 214 -4.29 0.73 14.38
C ASP A 214 -5.45 1.36 13.58
N SER A 215 -5.40 2.68 13.35
CA SER A 215 -6.38 3.41 12.55
C SER A 215 -5.93 3.69 11.10
N GLY A 216 -4.87 3.02 10.63
CA GLY A 216 -4.27 3.23 9.32
C GLY A 216 -3.13 4.25 9.33
N TRP A 217 -2.88 4.87 8.18
CA TRP A 217 -1.79 5.83 8.01
C TRP A 217 -1.94 7.08 8.89
N ARG A 218 -0.85 7.47 9.54
CA ARG A 218 -0.75 8.72 10.29
C ARG A 218 0.49 9.48 9.88
N GLU A 219 0.34 10.77 9.60
CA GLU A 219 1.49 11.64 9.36
C GLU A 219 2.38 11.73 10.62
N LEU A 220 3.65 11.42 10.46
CA LEU A 220 4.69 11.56 11.49
C LEU A 220 5.45 12.88 11.34
N SER A 221 5.77 13.25 10.09
CA SER A 221 6.45 14.50 9.77
C SER A 221 6.24 14.87 8.30
N SER A 222 6.27 16.17 8.00
CA SER A 222 6.33 16.68 6.64
C SER A 222 7.45 17.72 6.50
N ARG A 223 8.16 17.71 5.37
CA ARG A 223 9.21 18.67 5.04
C ARG A 223 9.04 19.18 3.61
N ASN A 224 9.33 20.47 3.41
CA ASN A 224 9.45 21.07 2.09
C ASN A 224 10.94 21.13 1.71
N VAL A 225 11.28 20.68 0.52
CA VAL A 225 12.62 20.77 -0.07
C VAL A 225 12.51 21.61 -1.34
N ALA A 226 13.42 22.56 -1.52
CA ALA A 226 13.49 23.36 -2.74
C ALA A 226 14.77 23.00 -3.49
N TYR A 227 14.62 22.54 -4.73
CA TYR A 227 15.73 22.22 -5.61
C TYR A 227 16.09 23.42 -6.49
N ASN A 228 17.36 23.52 -6.84
CA ASN A 228 17.82 24.55 -7.77
C ASN A 228 17.59 24.12 -9.23
N ALA A 229 17.73 25.06 -10.16
CA ALA A 229 17.66 24.75 -11.59
C ALA A 229 18.68 23.65 -11.96
N GLY A 230 18.22 22.63 -12.69
CA GLY A 230 19.04 21.48 -13.11
C GLY A 230 19.37 20.48 -12.00
N ASP A 231 18.83 20.67 -10.79
CA ASP A 231 18.89 19.67 -9.71
C ASP A 231 17.66 18.77 -9.82
N HIS A 232 17.90 17.55 -10.30
CA HIS A 232 16.89 16.52 -10.53
C HIS A 232 16.78 15.53 -9.36
N SER A 233 17.30 15.85 -8.16
CA SER A 233 17.20 14.95 -7.01
C SER A 233 15.75 14.59 -6.62
N GLY A 234 14.75 15.40 -7.02
CA GLY A 234 13.34 15.05 -6.86
C GLY A 234 12.89 13.84 -7.71
N GLU A 235 13.54 13.60 -8.84
CA GLU A 235 13.28 12.45 -9.72
C GLU A 235 13.72 11.12 -9.07
N GLU A 236 14.69 11.16 -8.15
CA GLU A 236 15.17 9.97 -7.44
C GLU A 236 14.14 9.38 -6.47
N HIS A 237 13.09 10.13 -6.11
CA HIS A 237 12.01 9.70 -5.22
C HIS A 237 10.72 9.30 -5.96
N ALA A 238 10.76 9.36 -7.28
CA ALA A 238 9.59 9.15 -8.12
C ALA A 238 9.39 7.66 -8.43
N GLY A 239 8.14 7.21 -8.49
CA GLY A 239 7.82 5.79 -8.61
C GLY A 239 7.75 5.05 -7.28
N TRP A 240 7.85 3.73 -7.33
CA TRP A 240 7.79 2.84 -6.17
C TRP A 240 9.19 2.44 -5.69
N HIS A 241 9.53 2.79 -4.46
CA HIS A 241 10.73 2.38 -3.76
C HIS A 241 10.37 1.45 -2.60
N CYS A 242 9.70 0.35 -2.94
CA CYS A 242 9.28 -0.69 -2.01
C CYS A 242 9.83 -2.04 -2.48
N ASP A 243 10.46 -2.78 -1.56
CA ASP A 243 11.03 -4.09 -1.90
C ASP A 243 9.96 -5.01 -2.50
N GLY A 244 10.21 -5.51 -3.71
CA GLY A 244 9.29 -6.38 -4.45
C GLY A 244 8.47 -5.69 -5.53
N LEU A 245 8.54 -4.36 -5.64
CA LEU A 245 7.94 -3.61 -6.75
C LEU A 245 9.01 -3.08 -7.73
N PRO A 246 8.71 -3.05 -9.04
CA PRO A 246 9.44 -2.20 -9.98
C PRO A 246 9.36 -0.72 -9.56
N VAL A 247 10.34 0.11 -9.93
CA VAL A 247 10.26 1.56 -9.66
C VAL A 247 9.23 2.24 -10.55
N TYR A 248 9.23 1.88 -11.84
CA TYR A 248 8.27 2.33 -12.83
C TYR A 248 7.71 1.12 -13.58
N PRO A 249 6.48 1.20 -14.13
CA PRO A 249 6.03 0.23 -15.11
C PRO A 249 6.91 0.33 -16.37
N ASP A 250 7.31 -0.82 -16.91
CA ASP A 250 8.08 -0.93 -18.17
C ASP A 250 7.24 -0.56 -19.42
#